data_AF-A0A414R2B1-F1
#
_entry.id   AF-A0A414R2B1-F1
#
_cell.length_a   1.000
_cell.length_b   1.000
_cell.length_c   1.000
_cell.angle_alpha   90.00
_cell.angle_beta   90.00
_cell.angle_gamma   90.00
#
_symmetry.space_group_name_H-M   'P 1'
#
loop_
_entity.id
_entity.type
_entity.pdbx_description
1 polymer ?
#
loop_
_entity_poly.entity_id
_entity_poly.type
_entity_poly.pdbx_seq_one_letter_code
_entity_poly.pdbx_strand_id
1 'polypeptide(L)'
;MHRTATLFFDVDISTFCNTENLNELIYGYGKPVYISFTHKSLGILIVIYEDGVTVDLEIIEKIDISDSEFFHTDDIKLYDYSRNEKLCKEFALRDDMHYQISRLFHRSLIKFLSGK
;
A
#
# COMPACT_ATOMS: atom_id res chain seq x y z
N MET A 1 -19.97 -8.21 -10.27
CA MET A 1 -19.19 -9.47 -10.31
C MET A 1 -18.22 -9.47 -9.12
N HIS A 2 -18.47 -10.27 -8.10
CA HIS A 2 -17.48 -10.47 -7.03
C HIS A 2 -16.35 -11.34 -7.58
N ARG A 3 -15.13 -10.77 -7.67
CA ARG A 3 -13.94 -11.54 -8.00
C ARG A 3 -13.58 -12.40 -6.79
N THR A 4 -13.43 -13.71 -6.98
CA THR A 4 -12.93 -14.61 -5.94
C THR A 4 -11.46 -14.31 -5.68
N ALA A 5 -11.12 -14.02 -4.42
CA ALA A 5 -9.73 -13.82 -4.01
C ALA A 5 -8.90 -15.09 -4.32
N THR A 6 -7.66 -14.89 -4.73
CA THR A 6 -6.69 -15.96 -5.01
C THR A 6 -5.33 -15.56 -4.49
N LEU A 7 -4.40 -16.52 -4.41
CA LEU A 7 -3.03 -16.33 -3.90
C LEU A 7 -2.26 -15.14 -4.51
N PHE A 8 -2.62 -14.71 -5.73
CA PHE A 8 -1.92 -13.64 -6.46
C PHE A 8 -2.60 -12.27 -6.34
N PHE A 9 -3.63 -12.13 -5.51
CA PHE A 9 -4.22 -10.81 -5.23
C PHE A 9 -3.34 -10.03 -4.27
N ASP A 10 -3.18 -8.77 -4.60
CA ASP A 10 -2.63 -7.78 -3.71
C ASP A 10 -3.73 -7.32 -2.75
N VAL A 11 -3.35 -7.01 -1.52
CA VAL A 11 -4.26 -6.44 -0.54
C VAL A 11 -4.07 -4.93 -0.57
N ASP A 12 -5.09 -4.21 -1.03
CA ASP A 12 -5.12 -2.75 -1.01
C ASP A 12 -5.69 -2.27 0.34
N ILE A 13 -4.93 -1.47 1.08
CA ILE A 13 -5.35 -0.90 2.36
C ILE A 13 -5.08 0.60 2.33
N SER A 14 -6.06 1.41 2.72
CA SER A 14 -5.86 2.83 3.00
C SER A 14 -5.94 3.06 4.50
N THR A 15 -4.98 3.80 5.07
CA THR A 15 -4.91 4.05 6.51
C THR A 15 -4.48 5.47 6.83
N PHE A 16 -4.94 5.97 7.98
CA PHE A 16 -4.48 7.21 8.58
C PHE A 16 -3.68 6.86 9.84
N CYS A 17 -2.36 7.00 9.80
CA CYS A 17 -1.49 6.62 10.91
C CYS A 17 -0.20 7.44 10.98
N ASN A 18 0.34 7.56 12.19
CA ASN A 18 1.69 8.08 12.43
C ASN A 18 2.74 6.97 12.28
N THR A 19 4.03 7.31 12.42
CA THR A 19 5.15 6.37 12.25
C THR A 19 5.11 5.17 13.21
N GLU A 20 4.74 5.38 14.48
CA GLU A 20 4.68 4.32 15.48
C GLU A 20 3.58 3.30 15.14
N ASN A 21 2.37 3.79 14.86
CA ASN A 21 1.24 2.94 14.49
C ASN A 21 1.48 2.25 13.14
N LEU A 22 2.16 2.90 12.20
CA LEU A 22 2.56 2.29 10.92
C LEU A 22 3.53 1.13 11.13
N ASN A 23 4.46 1.28 12.07
CA ASN A 23 5.41 0.23 12.44
C ASN A 23 4.69 -0.96 13.07
N GLU A 24 3.80 -0.71 14.04
CA GLU A 24 2.99 -1.77 14.63
C GLU A 24 2.10 -2.46 13.60
N LEU A 25 1.48 -1.72 12.67
CA LEU A 25 0.64 -2.29 11.62
C LEU A 25 1.43 -3.23 10.70
N ILE A 26 2.62 -2.81 10.26
CA ILE A 26 3.45 -3.59 9.31
C ILE A 26 4.08 -4.79 10.03
N TYR A 27 4.81 -4.54 11.13
CA TYR A 27 5.59 -5.58 11.79
C TYR A 27 4.75 -6.46 12.73
N GLY A 28 3.59 -5.99 13.16
CA GLY A 28 2.62 -6.78 13.93
C GLY A 28 1.87 -7.79 13.08
N TYR A 29 1.70 -7.54 11.78
CA TYR A 29 1.09 -8.52 10.87
C TYR A 29 2.03 -9.70 10.58
N GLY A 30 3.30 -9.42 10.31
CA GLY A 30 4.28 -10.43 9.96
C GLY A 30 5.65 -9.83 9.70
N LYS A 31 6.58 -10.66 9.22
CA LYS A 31 7.95 -10.22 8.92
C LYS A 31 8.03 -9.68 7.49
N PRO A 32 8.20 -8.36 7.29
CA PRO A 32 8.41 -7.81 5.96
C PRO A 32 9.80 -8.20 5.44
N VAL A 33 9.85 -8.67 4.20
CA VAL A 33 11.11 -8.93 3.47
C VAL A 33 11.42 -7.82 2.47
N TYR A 34 10.44 -6.98 2.15
CA TYR A 34 10.58 -5.83 1.29
C TYR A 34 9.57 -4.74 1.66
N ILE A 35 10.06 -3.50 1.79
CA ILE A 35 9.23 -2.30 1.94
C ILE A 35 9.77 -1.24 0.99
N SER A 36 8.94 -0.75 0.09
CA SER A 36 9.29 0.33 -0.86
C SER A 36 8.09 1.24 -1.09
N PHE A 37 8.26 2.35 -1.81
CA PHE A 37 7.17 3.26 -2.16
C PHE A 37 7.02 3.38 -3.68
N THR A 38 5.82 3.70 -4.16
CA THR A 38 5.63 3.86 -5.61
C THR A 38 6.07 5.25 -6.09
N HIS A 39 6.73 5.33 -7.25
CA HIS A 39 7.15 6.62 -7.84
C HIS A 39 6.08 7.30 -8.71
N LYS A 40 5.07 6.55 -9.19
CA LYS A 40 3.97 7.10 -10.01
C LYS A 40 2.78 7.58 -9.17
N SER A 41 2.56 6.99 -8.01
CA SER A 41 1.51 7.35 -7.06
C SER A 41 2.14 7.44 -5.66
N LEU A 42 2.80 8.56 -5.41
CA LEU A 42 3.49 8.80 -4.15
C LEU A 42 2.50 8.68 -2.98
N GLY A 43 3.01 8.26 -1.81
CA GLY A 43 2.17 8.01 -0.63
C GLY A 43 1.55 6.61 -0.53
N ILE A 44 2.01 5.66 -1.36
CA ILE A 44 1.68 4.24 -1.26
C ILE A 44 2.97 3.46 -0.95
N LEU A 45 2.94 2.68 0.14
CA LEU A 45 3.95 1.69 0.50
C LEU A 45 3.59 0.33 -0.09
N ILE A 46 4.56 -0.31 -0.73
CA ILE A 46 4.50 -1.71 -1.12
C ILE A 46 5.20 -2.51 -0.04
N VAL A 47 4.46 -3.37 0.65
CA VAL A 47 5.00 -4.29 1.66
C VAL A 47 4.88 -5.72 1.14
N ILE A 48 5.98 -6.48 1.19
CA ILE A 48 5.98 -7.91 0.89
C ILE A 48 6.46 -8.65 2.12
N TYR A 49 5.65 -9.61 2.57
CA TYR A 49 5.95 -10.47 3.71
C TYR A 49 6.65 -11.76 3.29
N GLU A 50 7.32 -12.41 4.25
CA GLU A 50 8.07 -13.65 4.03
C GLU A 50 7.22 -14.80 3.46
N ASP A 51 5.92 -14.81 3.76
CA ASP A 51 4.95 -15.78 3.25
C ASP A 51 4.44 -15.47 1.82
N GLY A 52 4.92 -14.38 1.22
CA GLY A 52 4.56 -13.93 -0.13
C GLY A 52 3.35 -13.00 -0.20
N VAL A 53 2.67 -12.73 0.93
CA VAL A 53 1.59 -11.72 0.97
C VAL A 53 2.16 -10.37 0.57
N THR A 54 1.45 -9.66 -0.29
CA THR A 54 1.82 -8.31 -0.71
C THR A 54 0.68 -7.35 -0.47
N VAL A 55 1.02 -6.22 0.15
CA VAL A 55 0.08 -5.18 0.55
C VAL A 55 0.50 -3.88 -0.13
N ASP A 56 -0.44 -3.27 -0.84
CA ASP A 56 -0.33 -1.90 -1.30
C ASP A 56 -1.02 -1.01 -0.27
N LEU A 57 -0.23 -0.37 0.58
CA LEU A 57 -0.66 0.39 1.75
C LEU A 57 -0.61 1.89 1.44
N GLU A 58 -1.77 2.48 1.20
CA GLU A 58 -1.96 3.91 1.00
C GLU A 58 -2.00 4.64 2.36
N ILE A 59 -1.07 5.56 2.56
CA ILE A 59 -0.98 6.34 3.79
C ILE A 59 -1.60 7.71 3.55
N ILE A 60 -2.70 7.99 4.24
CA ILE A 60 -3.42 9.26 4.15
C ILE A 60 -2.81 10.25 5.14
N GLU A 61 -2.50 11.46 4.68
CA GLU A 61 -1.97 12.55 5.51
C GLU A 61 -3.08 13.45 6.04
N LYS A 62 -4.04 13.81 5.18
CA LYS A 62 -5.14 14.69 5.52
C LYS A 62 -6.33 14.37 4.64
N ILE A 63 -7.52 14.54 5.19
CA ILE A 63 -8.78 14.49 4.46
C ILE A 63 -9.41 15.88 4.54
N ASP A 64 -9.88 16.39 3.40
CA ASP A 64 -10.59 17.66 3.36
C ASP A 64 -12.05 17.45 3.75
N ILE A 65 -12.37 17.81 4.99
CA ILE A 65 -13.72 17.74 5.57
C ILE A 65 -14.36 19.13 5.70
N SER A 66 -13.87 20.13 4.94
CA SER A 66 -14.35 21.52 5.04
C SER A 66 -15.85 21.69 4.82
N ASP A 67 -16.49 20.77 4.09
CA ASP A 67 -17.91 20.77 3.77
C ASP A 67 -18.75 19.74 4.56
N SER A 68 -18.22 19.09 5.61
CA SER A 68 -18.94 18.03 6.34
C SER A 68 -18.95 18.17 7.88
N GLU A 69 -20.14 18.02 8.47
CA GLU A 69 -20.34 17.99 9.94
C GLU A 69 -19.99 16.62 10.57
N PHE A 70 -19.78 15.58 9.76
CA PHE A 70 -19.54 14.21 10.21
C PHE A 70 -18.67 13.44 9.20
N PHE A 71 -17.69 12.68 9.67
CA PHE A 71 -16.74 11.93 8.84
C PHE A 71 -16.72 10.45 9.25
N HIS A 72 -17.09 9.55 8.33
CA HIS A 72 -16.90 8.11 8.49
C HIS A 72 -15.74 7.63 7.62
N THR A 73 -15.00 6.61 8.05
CA THR A 73 -13.89 6.02 7.27
C THR A 73 -14.32 5.46 5.91
N ASP A 74 -15.59 5.11 5.75
CA ASP A 74 -16.15 4.66 4.47
C ASP A 74 -16.25 5.82 3.46
N ASP A 75 -16.25 7.07 3.95
CA ASP A 75 -16.34 8.28 3.15
C ASP A 75 -14.99 8.76 2.63
N ILE A 76 -13.87 8.10 2.99
CA ILE A 76 -12.52 8.45 2.49
C ILE A 76 -12.49 8.57 0.96
N LYS A 77 -13.28 7.74 0.26
CA LYS A 77 -13.35 7.76 -1.22
C LYS A 77 -14.27 8.85 -1.77
N LEU A 78 -15.04 9.52 -0.93
CA LEU A 78 -16.00 10.57 -1.28
C LEU A 78 -15.41 11.98 -1.12
N TYR A 79 -14.32 12.11 -0.37
CA TYR A 79 -13.65 13.38 -0.10
C TYR A 79 -12.27 13.43 -0.74
N ASP A 80 -11.84 14.63 -1.10
CA ASP A 80 -10.44 14.86 -1.49
C ASP A 80 -9.53 14.62 -0.28
N TYR A 81 -8.46 13.87 -0.49
CA TYR A 81 -7.45 13.60 0.53
C TYR A 81 -6.04 13.74 -0.04
N SER A 82 -5.09 14.08 0.83
CA SER A 82 -3.67 14.05 0.52
C SER A 82 -3.03 12.80 1.11
N ARG A 83 -2.00 12.29 0.43
CA ARG A 83 -1.23 11.13 0.88
C ARG A 83 0.05 11.58 1.58
N ASN A 84 0.49 10.80 2.57
CA ASN A 84 1.70 11.07 3.34
C ASN A 84 2.95 10.55 2.62
N GLU A 85 3.34 11.25 1.54
CA GLU A 85 4.51 10.86 0.74
C GLU A 85 5.80 10.84 1.56
N LYS A 86 5.93 11.78 2.50
CA LYS A 86 7.11 11.92 3.36
C LYS A 86 7.28 10.68 4.23
N LEU A 87 6.22 10.27 4.93
CA LEU A 87 6.26 9.08 5.77
C LEU A 87 6.58 7.84 4.95
N CYS A 88 6.00 7.68 3.75
CA CYS A 88 6.32 6.53 2.89
C CYS A 88 7.79 6.48 2.48
N LYS A 89 8.40 7.63 2.17
CA LYS A 89 9.83 7.69 1.84
C LYS A 89 10.72 7.37 3.05
N GLU A 90 10.37 7.91 4.23
CA GLU A 90 11.11 7.65 5.47
C GLU A 90 11.01 6.19 5.92
N PHE A 91 9.88 5.54 5.68
CA PHE A 91 9.61 4.16 6.11
C PHE A 91 10.11 3.10 5.13
N ALA A 92 10.39 3.47 3.87
CA ALA A 92 10.86 2.54 2.86
C ALA A 92 12.25 1.99 3.19
N LEU A 93 12.40 0.67 3.13
CA LEU A 93 13.70 0.02 3.29
C LEU A 93 14.55 0.09 2.01
N ARG A 94 13.90 0.29 0.85
CA ARG A 94 14.58 0.40 -0.45
C ARG A 94 13.93 1.45 -1.35
N ASP A 95 14.81 2.23 -1.96
CA ASP A 95 14.53 3.15 -3.06
C ASP A 95 15.40 2.74 -4.26
N ASP A 96 15.01 1.65 -4.93
CA ASP A 96 15.73 1.10 -6.09
C ASP A 96 14.75 0.85 -7.24
N MET A 97 14.80 1.75 -8.22
CA MET A 97 13.95 1.71 -9.41
C MET A 97 14.17 0.45 -10.26
N HIS A 98 15.39 -0.09 -10.34
CA HIS A 98 15.66 -1.29 -11.13
C HIS A 98 15.02 -2.52 -10.50
N TYR A 99 15.13 -2.65 -9.18
CA TYR A 99 14.45 -3.71 -8.45
C TYR A 99 12.92 -3.59 -8.57
N GLN A 100 12.37 -2.37 -8.47
CA GLN A 100 10.92 -2.17 -8.64
C GLN A 100 10.43 -2.62 -10.02
N ILE A 101 11.15 -2.27 -11.10
CA ILE A 101 10.82 -2.70 -12.47
C ILE A 101 10.89 -4.23 -12.58
N SER A 102 11.97 -4.84 -12.09
CA SER A 102 12.15 -6.30 -12.11
C SER A 102 11.02 -7.02 -11.36
N ARG A 103 10.64 -6.51 -10.18
CA ARG A 103 9.52 -7.03 -9.38
C ARG A 103 8.19 -6.98 -10.15
N LEU A 104 7.90 -5.85 -10.79
CA LEU A 104 6.67 -5.68 -11.57
C LEU A 104 6.62 -6.66 -12.73
N PHE A 105 7.73 -6.82 -13.46
CA PHE A 105 7.83 -7.82 -14.52
C PHE A 105 7.62 -9.24 -14.00
N HIS A 106 8.32 -9.63 -12.93
CA HIS A 106 8.22 -10.94 -12.32
C HIS A 106 6.78 -11.27 -11.87
N ARG A 107 6.11 -10.33 -11.20
CA ARG A 107 4.71 -10.49 -10.78
C ARG A 107 3.74 -10.58 -11.95
N SER A 108 3.96 -9.79 -13.00
CA SER A 108 3.13 -9.83 -14.20
C SER A 108 3.26 -11.17 -14.92
N LEU A 109 4.48 -11.71 -14.98
CA LEU A 109 4.76 -13.03 -15.54
C LEU A 109 4.07 -14.14 -14.76
N ILE A 110 4.14 -14.12 -13.42
CA ILE A 110 3.45 -15.12 -12.58
C ILE A 110 1.93 -15.06 -12.81
N LYS A 111 1.34 -13.86 -12.82
CA LYS A 111 -0.10 -13.68 -13.07
C LYS A 111 -0.49 -14.28 -14.43
N PHE A 112 0.25 -13.93 -15.49
CA PHE A 112 0.07 -14.46 -16.84
C PHE A 112 0.14 -16.01 -16.88
N LEU A 113 1.20 -16.59 -16.30
CA LEU A 113 1.38 -18.05 -16.27
C LEU A 113 0.31 -18.78 -15.45
N SER A 114 -0.29 -18.10 -14.46
CA SER A 114 -1.40 -18.62 -13.65
C SER A 114 -2.78 -18.48 -14.31
N GLY A 115 -2.85 -17.96 -15.54
CA GLY A 115 -4.12 -17.73 -16.24
C GLY A 115 -4.93 -16.57 -15.67
N LYS A 116 -4.27 -15.56 -15.09
CA LYS A 116 -4.86 -14.35 -14.52
C LYS A 116 -4.48 -13.10 -15.27
#